data_AF-A0A1G5SIE1-F1
#
_entry.id   AF-A0A1G5SIE1-F1
#
_cell.length_a   1.000
_cell.length_b   1.000
_cell.length_c   1.000
_cell.angle_alpha   90.00
_cell.angle_beta   90.00
_cell.angle_gamma   90.00
#
_symmetry.space_group_name_H-M   'P 1'
#
loop_
_entity.id
_entity.type
_entity.pdbx_description
1 polymer ?
#
loop_
_entity_poly.entity_id
_entity_poly.type
_entity_poly.pdbx_seq_one_letter_code
_entity_poly.pdbx_strand_id
1 'polypeptide(L)' 'MRKLFLFLQLLTITFPIGVFFTYIIMDEGDQFTFEHYLVTALSAFPFFMSLLIRFFLSDFEDK' A
#
# COMPACT_ATOMS: atom_id res chain seq x y z
N MET A 1 -9.26 -6.86 17.17
CA MET A 1 -8.48 -5.88 16.36
C MET A 1 -9.05 -5.58 14.95
N ARG A 2 -10.21 -6.12 14.56
CA ARG A 2 -10.69 -6.13 13.17
C ARG A 2 -10.83 -4.77 12.47
N LYS A 3 -11.44 -3.77 13.12
CA LYS A 3 -11.67 -2.43 12.52
C LYS A 3 -10.36 -1.69 12.24
N LEU A 4 -9.38 -1.83 13.13
CA LEU A 4 -8.04 -1.25 12.96
C LEU A 4 -7.32 -1.84 11.74
N PHE A 5 -7.35 -3.16 11.57
CA PHE A 5 -6.73 -3.81 10.40
C PHE A 5 -7.39 -3.43 9.08
N LEU A 6 -8.72 -3.29 9.06
CA LEU A 6 -9.43 -2.79 7.88
C LEU A 6 -9.02 -1.34 7.56
N PHE A 7 -8.91 -0.50 8.58
CA PHE A 7 -8.43 0.87 8.42
C PHE A 7 -6.99 0.92 7.87
N LEU A 8 -6.08 0.12 8.43
CA LEU A 8 -4.70 0.03 7.94
C LEU A 8 -4.61 -0.48 6.50
N GLN A 9 -5.42 -1.48 6.12
CA GLN A 9 -5.50 -1.96 4.75
C GLN A 9 -5.99 -0.88 3.79
N LEU A 10 -7.04 -0.13 4.16
CA LEU A 10 -7.54 0.99 3.36
C LEU A 10 -6.50 2.09 3.19
N LEU A 11 -5.81 2.45 4.27
CA LEU A 11 -4.78 3.48 4.21
C LEU A 11 -3.60 3.05 3.33
N THR A 12 -3.12 1.83 3.51
CA THR A 12 -1.97 1.29 2.78
C THR A 12 -2.26 0.95 1.32
N ILE A 13 -3.52 0.66 0.94
CA ILE A 13 -3.88 0.48 -0.48
C ILE A 13 -4.07 1.83 -1.19
N THR A 14 -4.54 2.86 -0.49
CA THR A 14 -4.71 4.20 -1.09
C THR A 14 -3.37 4.88 -1.41
N PHE A 15 -2.30 4.52 -0.69
CA PHE A 15 -1.00 5.13 -0.86
C PHE A 15 -0.37 4.87 -2.25
N PRO A 16 -0.21 3.63 -2.75
CA PRO A 16 0.30 3.38 -4.10
C PRO A 16 -0.60 3.96 -5.20
N ILE A 17 -1.92 3.97 -4.98
CA ILE A 17 -2.86 4.62 -5.89
C ILE A 17 -2.58 6.12 -5.98
N GLY A 18 -2.40 6.78 -4.83
CA GLY A 18 -2.04 8.20 -4.76
C GLY A 18 -0.72 8.49 -5.46
N VAL A 19 0.34 7.73 -5.17
CA VAL A 19 1.66 7.84 -5.82
C VAL A 19 1.52 7.75 -7.35
N PHE A 20 0.78 6.76 -7.84
CA PHE A 20 0.54 6.59 -9.27
C PHE A 20 -0.16 7.80 -9.90
N PHE A 21 -1.23 8.30 -9.28
CA PHE A 21 -1.93 9.49 -9.78
C PHE A 21 -1.09 10.76 -9.67
N THR A 22 -0.21 10.87 -8.67
CA THR A 22 0.72 12.01 -8.57
C THR A 22 1.63 12.09 -9.79
N TYR A 23 2.18 10.96 -10.26
CA TYR A 23 2.96 10.94 -11.49
C TYR A 23 2.13 11.39 -12.70
N ILE A 24 0.89 10.90 -12.84
CA ILE A 24 0.01 11.33 -13.94
C ILE A 24 -0.29 12.84 -13.89
N ILE A 25 -0.50 13.42 -12.70
CA ILE A 25 -0.91 14.81 -12.54
C ILE A 25 0.27 15.78 -12.63
N MET A 26 1.46 15.39 -12.17
CA MET A 26 2.64 16.27 -12.19
C MET A 26 3.03 16.66 -13.62
N ASP A 27 2.82 15.79 -14.61
CA ASP A 27 3.08 16.05 -16.04
C ASP A 27 4.52 16.61 -16.31
N GLU A 28 5.44 16.34 -15.38
CA GLU A 28 6.85 16.75 -15.44
C GLU A 28 7.64 15.69 -16.23
N GLY A 29 7.47 15.64 -17.55
CA GLY A 29 8.23 14.74 -18.42
C GLY A 29 7.66 13.34 -18.55
N ASP A 30 8.51 12.34 -18.82
CA ASP A 30 8.07 10.95 -19.03
C ASP A 30 7.60 10.33 -17.71
N GLN A 31 6.29 10.18 -17.57
CA GLN A 31 5.67 9.60 -16.39
C GLN A 31 5.68 8.07 -16.42
N PHE A 32 5.88 7.45 -17.59
CA PHE A 32 5.80 6.01 -17.78
C PHE A 32 7.17 5.35 -17.81
N THR A 33 7.99 5.69 -16.82
CA THR A 33 9.36 5.17 -16.65
C THR A 33 9.40 4.02 -15.67
N PHE A 34 10.46 3.21 -15.78
CA PHE A 34 10.70 2.09 -14.87
C PHE A 34 10.77 2.55 -13.40
N GLU A 35 11.38 3.70 -13.15
CA GLU A 35 11.57 4.29 -11.83
C GLU A 35 10.23 4.63 -11.17
N HIS A 36 9.30 5.26 -11.91
CA HIS A 36 7.97 5.60 -11.38
C HIS A 36 7.14 4.34 -11.07
N TYR A 37 7.21 3.33 -11.93
CA TYR A 37 6.56 2.05 -11.66
C TYR A 37 7.19 1.32 -10.47
N LEU A 38 8.52 1.36 -10.34
CA LEU A 38 9.23 0.77 -9.22
C LEU A 38 8.85 1.42 -7.89
N VAL A 39 8.83 2.76 -7.83
CA VAL A 39 8.39 3.50 -6.64
C VAL A 39 6.93 3.17 -6.31
N THR A 40 6.05 3.15 -7.32
CA THR A 40 4.65 2.76 -7.14
C THR A 40 4.52 1.35 -6.57
N ALA A 41 5.27 0.38 -7.10
CA ALA A 41 5.25 -1.00 -6.61
C ALA A 41 5.79 -1.13 -5.18
N LEU A 42 6.92 -0.47 -4.87
CA LEU A 42 7.50 -0.47 -3.53
C LEU A 42 6.58 0.21 -2.51
N SER A 43 5.82 1.22 -2.93
CA SER A 43 4.85 1.90 -2.07
C SER A 43 3.66 1.03 -1.66
N ALA A 44 3.44 -0.11 -2.32
CA ALA A 44 2.48 -1.13 -1.89
C ALA A 44 3.01 -2.05 -0.77
N PHE A 45 4.30 -2.02 -0.45
CA PHE A 45 4.91 -2.87 0.60
C PHE A 45 4.19 -2.78 1.97
N PRO A 46 3.77 -1.60 2.46
CA PRO A 46 3.03 -1.49 3.72
C PRO A 46 1.72 -2.28 3.75
N PHE A 47 1.05 -2.44 2.60
CA PHE A 47 -0.18 -3.24 2.51
C PHE A 47 0.10 -4.72 2.75
N PHE A 48 1.15 -5.28 2.13
CA PHE A 48 1.55 -6.66 2.37
C PHE A 48 2.01 -6.89 3.81
N MET A 49 2.72 -5.94 4.40
CA MET A 49 3.11 -6.01 5.82
C MET A 49 1.89 -5.98 6.74
N SER A 50 0.89 -5.14 6.45
CA SER A 50 -0.37 -5.10 7.18
C SER A 50 -1.10 -6.45 7.17
N LEU A 51 -1.14 -7.13 6.01
CA LEU A 51 -1.73 -8.45 5.87
C LEU A 51 -0.94 -9.50 6.65
N LEU A 52 0.39 -9.47 6.57
CA LEU A 52 1.26 -10.40 7.27
C LEU A 52 1.11 -10.29 8.80
N ILE A 53 1.10 -9.05 9.32
CA ILE A 53 0.88 -8.78 10.74
C ILE A 53 -0.49 -9.29 11.18
N ARG A 54 -1.55 -9.05 10.37
CA ARG A 54 -2.89 -9.56 10.66
C ARG A 54 -2.91 -11.08 10.69
N PHE A 55 -2.24 -11.74 9.75
CA PHE A 55 -2.17 -13.19 9.67
C PHE A 55 -1.57 -13.76 10.97
N PHE A 56 -0.40 -13.26 11.40
CA PHE A 56 0.23 -13.72 12.63
C PHE A 56 -0.61 -13.42 13.88
N LEU A 57 -1.25 -12.25 13.96
CA LEU A 57 -2.05 -11.87 15.13
C LEU A 57 -3.42 -12.55 15.20
N SER A 58 -3.97 -12.98 14.07
CA SER A 58 -5.22 -13.75 14.01
C SER A 58 -5.12 -15.05 14.80
N ASP A 59 -3.98 -15.75 14.72
CA ASP A 59 -3.74 -17.01 15.43
C ASP A 59 -3.64 -16.83 16.96
N PHE A 60 -3.42 -15.60 17.45
CA PHE A 60 -3.39 -15.29 18.88
C PHE A 60 -4.74 -14.84 19.44
N GLU A 61 -5.68 -14.36 18.62
CA GLU A 61 -7.01 -13.91 19.07
C GLU A 61 -8.01 -15.07 19.27
N ASP A 62 -7.77 -16.26 18.70
CA ASP A 62 -8.65 -17.45 18.80
C ASP A 62 -8.34 -18.38 20.01
N LYS A 63 -7.53 -17.93 20.99
CA LYS A 63 -7.30 -18.62 22.28
C LYS A 63 -7.85 -17.82 23.44
#